data_AF-A0A0D0KMA1-F1
#
_entry.id   AF-A0A0D0KMA1-F1
#
_cell.length_a   1.000
_cell.length_b   1.000
_cell.length_c   1.000
_cell.angle_alpha   90.00
_cell.angle_beta   90.00
_cell.angle_gamma   90.00
#
_symmetry.space_group_name_H-M   'P 1'
#
loop_
_entity.id
_entity.type
_entity.pdbx_description
1 polymer ?
#
loop_
_entity_poly.entity_id
_entity_poly.type
_entity_poly.pdbx_seq_one_letter_code
_entity_poly.pdbx_strand_id
1 'polypeptide(L)'
;MNGNAATVSAGAPPAPATSLWQRSRRWVLPLVGIAILGLLLSHAHKVDWAGAWHALQRYSPWLLLGVLGLATASHALYGCFDLIGKRHTRHALPRWRTWAIAVTSYAFNLNLGSLVGGIAMRARLYARAGLDEATVAQVVGLSLATNWLGYGLLAGGLFAAGAIAPPSRAP
;
A
#
# COMPACT_ATOMS: atom_id res chain seq x y z
N MET A 1 -27.28 -8.82 69.48
CA MET A 1 -25.98 -8.30 69.02
C MET A 1 -25.95 -8.43 67.50
N ASN A 2 -25.49 -7.38 66.84
CA ASN A 2 -25.97 -6.90 65.55
C ASN A 2 -25.45 -7.69 64.34
N GLY A 3 -26.35 -8.01 63.41
CA GLY A 3 -26.01 -8.45 62.07
C GLY A 3 -25.73 -7.25 61.16
N ASN A 4 -24.53 -7.15 60.62
CA ASN A 4 -24.19 -6.23 59.53
C ASN A 4 -23.82 -7.05 58.30
N ALA A 5 -24.83 -7.37 57.48
CA ALA A 5 -24.63 -7.79 56.11
C ALA A 5 -24.17 -6.56 55.31
N ALA A 6 -22.87 -6.49 55.01
CA ALA A 6 -22.31 -5.50 54.11
C ALA A 6 -22.79 -5.82 52.68
N THR A 7 -23.85 -5.14 52.23
CA THR A 7 -24.27 -5.10 50.84
C THR A 7 -23.24 -4.30 50.04
N VAL A 8 -22.30 -4.99 49.40
CA VAL A 8 -21.41 -4.40 48.39
C VAL A 8 -22.29 -4.02 47.20
N SER A 9 -22.60 -2.72 47.08
CA SER A 9 -23.20 -2.17 45.85
C SER A 9 -22.21 -2.34 44.70
N ALA A 10 -22.50 -3.27 43.79
CA ALA A 10 -21.83 -3.36 42.51
C ALA A 10 -22.17 -2.11 41.69
N GLY A 11 -21.26 -1.14 41.67
CA GLY A 11 -21.35 0.02 40.79
C GLY A 11 -21.38 -0.45 39.32
N ALA A 12 -22.37 0.01 38.56
CA ALA A 12 -22.43 -0.23 37.12
C ALA A 12 -21.14 0.27 36.44
N PRO A 13 -20.59 -0.46 35.45
CA PRO A 13 -19.39 -0.01 34.75
C PRO A 13 -19.67 1.33 34.04
N PRO A 14 -18.73 2.30 34.08
CA PRO A 14 -18.90 3.55 33.35
C PRO A 14 -18.98 3.27 31.85
N ALA A 15 -19.98 3.85 31.18
CA ALA A 15 -20.11 3.79 29.73
C ALA A 15 -18.82 4.32 29.08
N PRO A 16 -18.27 3.64 28.05
CA PRO A 16 -17.04 4.09 27.42
C PRO A 16 -17.27 5.47 26.79
N ALA A 17 -16.57 6.49 27.32
CA ALA A 17 -16.53 7.81 26.72
C ALA A 17 -15.95 7.66 25.31
N THR A 18 -16.80 7.72 24.29
CA THR A 18 -16.33 7.78 22.90
C THR A 18 -15.64 9.11 22.71
N SER A 19 -14.31 9.08 22.89
CA SER A 19 -13.45 10.26 22.83
C SER A 19 -13.70 11.02 21.55
N LEU A 20 -13.76 12.36 21.64
CA LEU A 20 -13.83 13.27 20.49
C LEU A 20 -12.77 12.92 19.42
N TRP A 21 -11.66 12.29 19.82
CA TRP A 21 -10.63 11.69 18.97
C TRP A 21 -11.15 10.60 18.01
N GLN A 22 -11.99 9.68 18.49
CA GLN A 22 -12.60 8.65 17.63
C GLN A 22 -13.61 9.28 16.65
N ARG A 23 -14.29 10.34 17.07
CA ARG A 23 -15.26 11.08 16.25
C ARG A 23 -14.60 12.01 15.23
N SER A 24 -13.43 12.58 15.53
CA SER A 24 -12.67 13.43 14.60
C SER A 24 -11.87 12.61 13.61
N ARG A 25 -11.27 11.49 14.04
CA ARG A 25 -10.51 10.57 13.18
C ARG A 25 -11.29 10.06 11.97
N ARG A 26 -12.62 9.88 12.09
CA ARG A 26 -13.47 9.45 10.98
C ARG A 26 -13.61 10.50 9.85
N TRP A 27 -13.36 11.77 10.16
CA TRP A 27 -13.44 12.88 9.20
C TRP A 27 -12.09 13.27 8.62
N VAL A 28 -10.98 12.89 9.25
CA VAL A 28 -9.64 13.21 8.76
C VAL A 28 -9.43 12.68 7.34
N LEU A 29 -9.75 11.40 7.09
CA LEU A 29 -9.58 10.78 5.77
C LEU A 29 -10.36 11.48 4.66
N PRO A 30 -11.69 11.71 4.78
CA PRO A 30 -12.43 12.41 3.73
C PRO A 30 -12.01 13.88 3.60
N LEU A 31 -11.67 14.57 4.69
CA LEU A 31 -11.16 15.96 4.62
C LEU A 31 -9.85 16.04 3.85
N VAL A 32 -8.91 15.14 4.10
CA VAL A 32 -7.66 15.05 3.34
C VAL A 32 -7.95 14.72 1.87
N GLY A 33 -8.86 13.79 1.59
CA GLY A 33 -9.28 13.47 0.22
C GLY A 33 -9.86 14.67 -0.51
N ILE A 34 -10.74 15.45 0.14
CA ILE A 34 -11.31 16.69 -0.40
C ILE A 34 -10.22 17.74 -0.60
N ALA A 35 -9.29 17.89 0.33
CA ALA A 35 -8.18 18.84 0.20
C ALA A 35 -7.27 18.49 -0.98
N ILE A 36 -6.91 17.22 -1.15
CA ILE A 36 -6.14 16.73 -2.30
C ILE A 36 -6.93 16.96 -3.59
N LEU A 37 -8.22 16.63 -3.62
CA LEU A 37 -9.06 16.86 -4.79
C LEU A 37 -9.16 18.35 -5.14
N GLY A 38 -9.36 19.22 -4.15
CA GLY A 38 -9.36 20.67 -4.31
C GLY A 38 -8.02 21.20 -4.83
N LEU A 39 -6.90 20.66 -4.33
CA LEU A 39 -5.57 21.00 -4.83
C LEU A 39 -5.40 20.58 -6.30
N LEU A 40 -5.80 19.36 -6.66
CA LEU A 40 -5.75 18.87 -8.04
C LEU A 40 -6.61 19.73 -8.97
N LEU A 41 -7.84 20.07 -8.56
CA LEU A 41 -8.75 20.93 -9.33
C LEU A 41 -8.21 22.36 -9.47
N SER A 42 -7.61 22.93 -8.42
CA SER A 42 -6.99 24.25 -8.47
C SER A 42 -5.81 24.32 -9.45
N HIS A 43 -5.16 23.18 -9.72
CA HIS A 43 -4.08 23.06 -10.68
C HIS A 43 -4.53 22.55 -12.05
N ALA A 44 -5.71 21.95 -12.17
CA ALA A 44 -6.22 21.39 -13.42
C ALA A 44 -6.36 22.44 -14.54
N HIS A 45 -6.70 23.69 -14.20
CA HIS A 45 -6.77 24.78 -15.17
C HIS A 45 -5.40 25.26 -15.68
N LYS A 46 -4.30 24.91 -15.01
CA LYS A 46 -2.94 25.24 -15.44
C LYS A 46 -2.40 24.27 -16.49
N VAL A 47 -3.13 23.18 -16.75
CA VAL A 47 -2.74 22.14 -17.72
C VAL A 47 -3.24 22.54 -19.10
N ASP A 48 -2.35 22.62 -20.08
CA ASP A 48 -2.72 22.72 -21.49
C ASP A 48 -3.22 21.35 -21.99
N TRP A 49 -4.52 21.12 -21.85
CA TRP A 49 -5.16 19.87 -22.24
C TRP A 49 -5.07 19.60 -23.75
N ALA A 50 -5.09 20.64 -24.58
CA ALA A 50 -4.94 20.50 -26.03
C ALA A 50 -3.52 20.07 -26.38
N GLY A 51 -2.52 20.72 -25.79
CA GLY A 51 -1.11 20.31 -25.91
C GLY A 51 -0.85 18.90 -25.39
N ALA A 52 -1.42 18.53 -24.25
CA ALA A 52 -1.30 17.18 -23.70
C ALA A 52 -1.88 16.10 -24.64
N TRP A 53 -3.04 16.38 -25.24
CA TRP A 53 -3.66 15.48 -26.21
C TRP A 53 -2.83 15.34 -27.49
N HIS A 54 -2.34 16.47 -28.03
CA HIS A 54 -1.45 16.46 -29.19
C HIS A 54 -0.14 15.72 -28.92
N ALA A 55 0.43 15.86 -27.71
CA ALA A 55 1.62 15.12 -27.31
C ALA A 55 1.34 13.61 -27.25
N LEU A 56 0.18 13.21 -26.70
CA LEU A 56 -0.22 11.81 -26.62
C LEU A 56 -0.36 11.16 -28.01
N GLN A 57 -0.97 11.88 -28.96
CA GLN A 57 -1.14 11.41 -30.34
C GLN A 57 0.18 11.29 -31.12
N ARG A 58 1.23 12.02 -30.70
CA ARG A 58 2.55 11.99 -31.34
C ARG A 58 3.43 10.83 -30.88
N TYR A 59 3.06 10.12 -29.82
CA TYR A 59 3.85 8.98 -29.38
C TYR A 59 3.80 7.84 -30.41
N SER A 60 4.98 7.32 -30.76
CA SER A 60 5.10 6.14 -31.60
C SER A 60 4.41 4.94 -30.92
N PRO A 61 3.58 4.16 -31.63
CA PRO A 61 3.01 2.92 -31.11
C PRO A 61 4.06 1.95 -30.56
N TRP A 62 5.26 1.94 -31.15
CA TRP A 62 6.38 1.10 -30.69
C TRP A 62 6.92 1.52 -29.34
N LEU A 63 6.98 2.83 -29.08
CA LEU A 63 7.35 3.33 -27.76
C LEU A 63 6.29 2.95 -26.73
N LEU A 64 5.00 3.09 -27.07
CA LEU A 64 3.90 2.71 -26.18
C LEU A 64 3.94 1.21 -25.85
N LEU A 65 4.18 0.35 -26.84
CA LEU A 65 4.35 -1.09 -26.63
C LEU A 65 5.58 -1.41 -25.79
N GLY A 66 6.71 -0.72 -26.01
CA GLY A 66 7.92 -0.87 -25.21
C GLY A 66 7.69 -0.51 -23.74
N VAL A 67 7.03 0.62 -23.48
CA VAL A 67 6.66 1.07 -22.13
C VAL A 67 5.66 0.10 -21.49
N LEU A 68 4.66 -0.37 -22.24
CA LEU A 68 3.70 -1.36 -21.76
C LEU A 68 4.39 -2.67 -21.36
N GLY A 69 5.32 -3.15 -22.18
CA GLY A 69 6.12 -4.34 -21.90
C GLY A 69 6.97 -4.17 -20.65
N LEU A 70 7.68 -3.05 -20.53
CA LEU A 70 8.51 -2.74 -19.37
C LEU A 70 7.69 -2.59 -18.09
N ALA A 71 6.55 -1.88 -18.15
CA ALA A 71 5.64 -1.71 -17.02
C ALA A 71 5.06 -3.06 -16.58
N THR A 72 4.63 -3.90 -17.53
CA THR A 72 4.10 -5.24 -17.24
C THR A 72 5.18 -6.15 -16.66
N ALA A 73 6.41 -6.10 -17.18
CA ALA A 73 7.54 -6.87 -16.66
C ALA A 73 7.91 -6.43 -15.24
N SER A 74 7.94 -5.12 -14.98
CA SER A 74 8.16 -4.56 -13.63
C SER A 74 7.07 -5.02 -12.67
N HIS A 75 5.81 -4.99 -13.10
CA HIS A 75 4.66 -5.45 -12.32
C HIS A 75 4.72 -6.95 -12.02
N ALA A 76 5.11 -7.75 -13.00
CA ALA A 76 5.33 -9.19 -12.87
C ALA A 76 6.49 -9.53 -11.92
N LEU A 77 7.57 -8.74 -11.97
CA LEU A 77 8.73 -8.89 -11.12
C LEU A 77 8.41 -8.66 -9.65
N TYR A 78 7.49 -7.74 -9.34
CA TYR A 78 7.01 -7.54 -7.96
C TYR A 78 6.45 -8.84 -7.36
N GLY A 79 5.75 -9.66 -8.16
CA GLY A 79 5.22 -10.94 -7.72
C GLY A 79 6.30 -11.94 -7.26
N CYS A 80 7.56 -11.76 -7.67
CA CYS A 80 8.67 -12.59 -7.23
C CYS A 80 9.02 -12.37 -5.74
N PHE A 81 8.66 -11.25 -5.13
CA PHE A 81 8.90 -11.02 -3.71
C PHE A 81 8.10 -11.98 -2.83
N ASP A 82 6.84 -12.22 -3.16
CA ASP A 82 6.02 -13.20 -2.46
C ASP A 82 6.52 -14.64 -2.67
N LEU A 83 7.28 -14.93 -3.75
CA LEU A 83 7.96 -16.23 -3.91
C LEU A 83 9.13 -16.41 -2.91
N ILE A 84 9.80 -15.32 -2.54
CA ILE A 84 10.80 -15.31 -1.47
C ILE A 84 10.09 -15.57 -0.12
N GLY A 85 8.96 -14.89 0.11
CA GLY A 85 8.08 -15.13 1.27
C GLY A 85 7.62 -16.59 1.37
N LYS A 86 7.22 -17.19 0.24
CA LYS A 86 6.92 -18.62 0.18
C LYS A 86 8.10 -19.49 0.60
N ARG A 87 9.31 -19.20 0.13
CA ARG A 87 10.51 -19.98 0.49
C ARG A 87 10.82 -19.86 1.99
N HIS A 88 10.59 -18.68 2.57
CA HIS A 88 10.79 -18.40 3.99
C HIS A 88 9.77 -19.15 4.87
N THR A 89 8.49 -19.02 4.54
CA THR A 89 7.37 -19.61 5.30
C THR A 89 7.13 -21.10 5.00
N ARG A 90 7.69 -21.61 3.90
CA ARG A 90 7.52 -22.99 3.40
C ARG A 90 6.07 -23.44 3.26
N HIS A 91 5.14 -22.52 3.06
CA HIS A 91 3.72 -22.84 2.92
C HIS A 91 3.43 -23.71 1.69
N ALA A 92 2.37 -24.51 1.74
CA ALA A 92 2.05 -25.52 0.73
C ALA A 92 1.55 -24.97 -0.62
N LEU A 93 1.22 -23.67 -0.72
CA LEU A 93 0.67 -23.13 -1.97
C LEU A 93 1.62 -23.29 -3.17
N PRO A 94 1.10 -23.63 -4.36
CA PRO A 94 1.87 -23.64 -5.60
C PRO A 94 2.56 -22.30 -5.87
N ARG A 95 3.76 -22.33 -6.47
CA ARG A 95 4.52 -21.12 -6.82
C ARG A 95 3.71 -20.18 -7.72
N TRP A 96 3.07 -20.73 -8.74
CA TRP A 96 2.19 -19.99 -9.65
C TRP A 96 1.06 -19.25 -8.92
N ARG A 97 0.35 -19.91 -8.00
CA ARG A 97 -0.76 -19.28 -7.24
C ARG A 97 -0.25 -18.15 -6.34
N THR A 98 0.89 -18.35 -5.70
CA THR A 98 1.54 -17.33 -4.84
C THR A 98 1.88 -16.08 -5.67
N TRP A 99 2.54 -16.29 -6.82
CA TRP A 99 2.89 -15.21 -7.73
C TRP A 99 1.66 -14.48 -8.29
N ALA A 100 0.63 -15.22 -8.72
CA ALA A 100 -0.61 -14.63 -9.24
C ALA A 100 -1.37 -13.81 -8.19
N ILE A 101 -1.43 -14.28 -6.93
CA ILE A 101 -2.03 -13.52 -5.83
C ILE A 101 -1.27 -12.21 -5.61
N ALA A 102 0.07 -12.26 -5.60
CA ALA A 102 0.91 -11.08 -5.41
C ALA A 102 0.76 -10.05 -6.53
N VAL A 103 0.81 -10.50 -7.79
CA VAL A 103 0.62 -9.66 -8.99
C VAL A 103 -0.77 -9.02 -9.00
N THR A 104 -1.80 -9.79 -8.67
CA THR A 104 -3.19 -9.30 -8.61
C THR A 104 -3.34 -8.26 -7.49
N SER A 105 -2.88 -8.58 -6.29
CA SER A 105 -2.86 -7.66 -5.15
C SER A 105 -2.11 -6.38 -5.48
N TYR A 106 -1.00 -6.45 -6.20
CA TYR A 106 -0.24 -5.26 -6.57
C TYR A 106 -0.99 -4.39 -7.59
N ALA A 107 -1.76 -4.98 -8.51
CA ALA A 107 -2.60 -4.21 -9.42
C ALA A 107 -3.68 -3.43 -8.64
N PHE A 108 -4.32 -4.06 -7.66
CA PHE A 108 -5.25 -3.38 -6.77
C PHE A 108 -4.57 -2.34 -5.89
N ASN A 109 -3.36 -2.59 -5.39
CA ASN A 109 -2.56 -1.63 -4.64
C ASN A 109 -2.35 -0.31 -5.42
N LEU A 110 -2.04 -0.40 -6.71
CA LEU A 110 -1.80 0.77 -7.56
C LEU A 110 -3.09 1.57 -7.87
N ASN A 111 -4.27 0.95 -7.76
CA ASN A 111 -5.56 1.59 -8.08
C ASN A 111 -6.36 2.02 -6.83
N LEU A 112 -6.30 1.25 -5.76
CA LEU A 112 -7.10 1.42 -4.53
C LEU A 112 -6.25 1.78 -3.30
N GLY A 113 -4.94 1.89 -3.47
CA GLY A 113 -3.98 2.19 -2.41
C GLY A 113 -3.53 0.96 -1.60
N SER A 114 -2.55 1.19 -0.72
CA SER A 114 -1.82 0.13 -0.02
C SER A 114 -2.61 -0.61 1.04
N LEU A 115 -3.48 0.08 1.76
CA LEU A 115 -4.28 -0.55 2.82
C LEU A 115 -5.37 -1.44 2.23
N VAL A 116 -6.18 -0.91 1.33
CA VAL A 116 -7.34 -1.61 0.75
C VAL A 116 -6.90 -2.54 -0.39
N GLY A 117 -6.18 -2.00 -1.37
CA GLY A 117 -5.78 -2.74 -2.57
C GLY A 117 -4.57 -3.64 -2.37
N GLY A 118 -3.61 -3.25 -1.53
CA GLY A 118 -2.42 -4.03 -1.23
C GLY A 118 -2.67 -5.10 -0.17
N ILE A 119 -2.63 -4.69 1.09
CA ILE A 119 -2.59 -5.57 2.28
C ILE A 119 -3.90 -6.37 2.41
N ALA A 120 -5.06 -5.70 2.40
CA ALA A 120 -6.33 -6.38 2.63
C ALA A 120 -6.68 -7.39 1.51
N MET A 121 -6.46 -7.04 0.24
CA MET A 121 -6.65 -7.97 -0.87
C MET A 121 -5.71 -9.17 -0.81
N ARG A 122 -4.42 -8.94 -0.50
CA ARG A 122 -3.44 -10.03 -0.36
C ARG A 122 -3.85 -10.98 0.76
N ALA A 123 -4.23 -10.44 1.91
CA ALA A 123 -4.68 -11.23 3.04
C ALA A 123 -5.95 -12.03 2.71
N ARG A 124 -6.94 -11.41 2.08
CA ARG A 124 -8.17 -12.10 1.65
C ARG A 124 -7.92 -13.22 0.65
N LEU A 125 -7.05 -13.00 -0.33
CA LEU A 125 -6.74 -14.00 -1.36
C LEU A 125 -5.95 -15.17 -0.78
N TYR A 126 -4.98 -14.92 0.10
CA TYR A 126 -4.24 -16.00 0.76
C TYR A 126 -5.07 -16.76 1.80
N ALA A 127 -5.93 -16.08 2.56
CA ALA A 127 -6.85 -16.74 3.49
C ALA A 127 -7.82 -17.68 2.74
N ARG A 128 -8.36 -17.22 1.60
CA ARG A 128 -9.18 -18.07 0.70
C ARG A 128 -8.40 -19.24 0.12
N ALA A 129 -7.08 -19.11 0.01
CA ALA A 129 -6.18 -20.15 -0.45
C ALA A 129 -5.71 -21.09 0.69
N GLY A 130 -6.22 -20.91 1.92
CA GLY A 130 -5.99 -21.79 3.07
C GLY A 130 -4.75 -21.45 3.90
N LEU A 131 -4.16 -20.26 3.75
CA LEU A 131 -3.06 -19.82 4.61
C LEU A 131 -3.57 -19.19 5.90
N ASP A 132 -2.86 -19.45 6.98
CA ASP A 132 -3.09 -18.79 8.26
C ASP A 132 -2.62 -17.32 8.24
N GLU A 133 -3.18 -16.52 9.13
CA GLU A 133 -2.95 -15.08 9.18
C GLU A 133 -1.49 -14.71 9.49
N ALA A 134 -0.80 -15.50 10.32
CA ALA A 134 0.60 -15.25 10.66
C ALA A 134 1.52 -15.47 9.45
N THR A 135 1.30 -16.54 8.69
CA THR A 135 2.01 -16.80 7.42
C THR A 135 1.76 -15.68 6.42
N VAL A 136 0.51 -15.23 6.27
CA VAL A 136 0.18 -14.10 5.39
C VAL A 136 0.92 -12.83 5.81
N ALA A 137 0.93 -12.50 7.09
CA ALA A 137 1.61 -11.33 7.62
C ALA A 137 3.13 -11.39 7.37
N GLN A 138 3.75 -12.56 7.52
CA GLN A 138 5.16 -12.76 7.22
C GLN A 138 5.47 -12.57 5.73
N VAL A 139 4.65 -13.13 4.83
CA VAL A 139 4.82 -12.96 3.38
C VAL A 139 4.67 -11.49 2.99
N VAL A 140 3.59 -10.83 3.46
CA VAL A 140 3.35 -9.40 3.21
C VAL A 140 4.51 -8.55 3.76
N GLY A 141 4.89 -8.78 5.01
CA GLY A 141 5.96 -8.04 5.69
C GLY A 141 7.31 -8.19 4.99
N LEU A 142 7.68 -9.41 4.59
CA LEU A 142 8.91 -9.65 3.86
C LEU A 142 8.89 -8.98 2.47
N SER A 143 7.77 -9.02 1.76
CA SER A 143 7.62 -8.34 0.48
C SER A 143 7.75 -6.82 0.61
N LEU A 144 7.16 -6.22 1.66
CA LEU A 144 7.34 -4.79 1.96
C LEU A 144 8.80 -4.48 2.29
N ALA A 145 9.40 -5.23 3.22
CA ALA A 145 10.78 -5.01 3.63
C ALA A 145 11.75 -5.11 2.44
N THR A 146 11.61 -6.14 1.61
CA THR A 146 12.45 -6.34 0.41
C THR A 146 12.29 -5.19 -0.58
N ASN A 147 11.07 -4.68 -0.78
CA ASN A 147 10.82 -3.56 -1.67
C ASN A 147 11.46 -2.26 -1.17
N TRP A 148 11.28 -1.92 0.10
CA TRP A 148 11.87 -0.71 0.71
C TRP A 148 13.40 -0.78 0.77
N LEU A 149 13.96 -1.94 1.12
CA LEU A 149 15.41 -2.15 1.09
C LEU A 149 15.95 -2.02 -0.34
N GLY A 150 15.23 -2.54 -1.33
CA GLY A 150 15.59 -2.37 -2.74
C GLY A 150 15.66 -0.91 -3.17
N TYR A 151 14.66 -0.10 -2.81
CA TYR A 151 14.69 1.35 -3.07
C TYR A 151 15.83 2.05 -2.33
N GLY A 152 16.04 1.73 -1.05
CA GLY A 152 17.12 2.31 -0.25
C GLY A 152 18.51 1.99 -0.81
N LEU A 153 18.74 0.73 -1.21
CA LEU A 153 20.00 0.30 -1.81
C LEU A 153 20.23 0.93 -3.18
N LEU A 154 19.19 1.00 -4.03
CA LEU A 154 19.30 1.61 -5.35
C LEU A 154 19.59 3.11 -5.24
N ALA A 155 18.79 3.83 -4.45
CA ALA A 155 19.00 5.26 -4.23
C ALA A 155 20.37 5.52 -3.58
N GLY A 156 20.69 4.81 -2.50
CA GLY A 156 21.96 4.93 -1.80
C GLY A 156 23.17 4.64 -2.70
N GLY A 157 23.10 3.59 -3.52
CA GLY A 157 24.14 3.27 -4.49
C GLY A 157 24.29 4.36 -5.56
N LEU A 158 23.20 4.92 -6.05
CA LEU A 158 23.20 5.97 -7.05
C LEU A 158 23.78 7.29 -6.51
N PHE A 159 23.50 7.62 -5.25
CA PHE A 159 24.12 8.75 -4.54
C PHE A 159 25.61 8.49 -4.27
N ALA A 160 25.96 7.30 -3.77
CA ALA A 160 27.36 6.95 -3.48
C ALA A 160 28.24 6.93 -4.73
N ALA A 161 27.66 6.55 -5.88
CA ALA A 161 28.34 6.56 -7.18
C ALA A 161 28.46 7.95 -7.81
N GLY A 162 27.86 9.00 -7.22
CA GLY A 162 27.86 10.36 -7.76
C GLY A 162 27.02 10.54 -9.03
N ALA A 163 26.18 9.56 -9.38
CA ALA A 163 25.31 9.63 -10.56
C ALA A 163 24.11 10.56 -10.37
N ILE A 164 23.75 10.88 -9.11
CA ILE A 164 22.82 11.96 -8.77
C ILE A 164 23.55 12.97 -7.89
N ALA A 165 23.62 14.21 -8.37
CA ALA A 165 24.07 15.34 -7.57
C ALA A 165 22.87 15.94 -6.81
N PRO A 166 22.91 15.99 -5.46
CA PRO A 166 21.89 16.71 -4.72
C PRO A 166 21.93 18.20 -5.08
N PRO A 167 20.77 18.87 -5.18
CA PRO A 167 20.72 20.29 -5.50
C PRO A 167 21.49 21.09 -4.45
N SER A 168 22.37 21.98 -4.90
CA SER A 168 23.26 22.76 -4.04
C SER A 168 22.55 23.85 -3.21
N ARG A 169 21.27 24.12 -3.50
CA ARG A 169 20.40 25.04 -2.75
C ARG A 169 18.96 24.55 -2.75
N ALA A 170 18.32 24.52 -1.57
CA ALA A 170 16.87 24.48 -1.46
C ALA A 170 16.32 25.89 -1.79
N PRO A 171 15.21 26.01 -2.55
CA PRO A 171 14.54 27.29 -2.78
C PRO A 171 13.97 27.88 -1.49
#